data_AF-A0A383V5I5-F1
#
_entry.id   AF-A0A383V5I5-F1
#
_cell.length_a   1.000
_cell.length_b   1.000
_cell.length_c   1.000
_cell.angle_alpha   90.00
_cell.angle_beta   90.00
_cell.angle_gamma   90.00
#
_symmetry.space_group_name_H-M   'P 1'
#
loop_
_entity.id
_entity.type
_entity.pdbx_description
1 polymer ?
#
loop_
_entity_poly.entity_id
_entity_poly.type
_entity_poly.pdbx_seq_one_letter_code
_entity_poly.pdbx_strand_id
1 'polypeptide(L)'
;MQREHHLRMLLGQQFPNAVLLEGSRLPPLDASKHFLNLTNGMEMAPLLHQLQLLFSVVRMRSTCLEQQGFEALMLELDANLLLAAALGHSCVVWDCGCRNKHNGAPRALWYGLEFVRFALQRFWLGDGGPAHLRGHNVAQDFEAACRRFHPSTKKRLRYYKRYLAPRVVQQGVQLHGFFKRTQHDEDYEFFVDLAQQHCGSGAWHQQSAAAADASVQQHQVLQTWGEPAGAATATGSSADMHGGLSAADLDAYELLLSQGVGVFASGISHQQYIDLTADITKLTGASNN
;
A
#
# COMPACT_ATOMS: atom_id res chain seq x y z
N MET A 1 -20.98 0.39 -5.13
CA MET A 1 -20.39 1.12 -6.29
C MET A 1 -20.48 2.63 -6.15
N GLN A 2 -21.67 3.26 -5.97
CA GLN A 2 -21.76 4.73 -5.80
C GLN A 2 -21.01 5.27 -4.57
N ARG A 3 -21.14 4.62 -3.40
CA ARG A 3 -20.45 5.02 -2.15
C ARG A 3 -18.93 4.96 -2.27
N GLU A 4 -18.39 3.88 -2.83
CA GLU A 4 -16.95 3.72 -3.08
C GLU A 4 -16.42 4.78 -4.05
N HIS A 5 -17.14 5.04 -5.15
CA HIS A 5 -16.77 6.08 -6.10
C HIS A 5 -16.74 7.46 -5.42
N HIS A 6 -17.74 7.76 -4.59
CA HIS A 6 -17.79 9.00 -3.81
C HIS A 6 -16.60 9.12 -2.85
N LEU A 7 -16.24 8.05 -2.12
CA LEU A 7 -15.09 8.05 -1.22
C LEU A 7 -13.76 8.28 -1.97
N ARG A 8 -13.59 7.67 -3.14
CA ARG A 8 -12.40 7.91 -3.98
C ARG A 8 -12.29 9.39 -4.36
N MET A 9 -13.40 10.01 -4.75
CA MET A 9 -13.44 11.44 -5.07
C MET A 9 -13.05 12.30 -3.87
N LEU A 10 -13.60 12.01 -2.68
CA LEU A 10 -13.30 12.77 -1.46
C LEU A 10 -11.86 12.59 -0.97
N LEU A 11 -11.35 11.36 -0.98
CA LEU A 11 -9.96 11.04 -0.61
C LEU A 11 -8.97 11.71 -1.58
N GLY A 12 -9.33 11.80 -2.86
CA GLY A 12 -8.60 12.60 -3.83
C GLY A 12 -8.60 14.08 -3.44
N GLN A 13 -9.77 14.68 -3.17
CA GLN A 13 -9.90 16.11 -2.90
C GLN A 13 -9.14 16.61 -1.66
N GLN A 14 -8.90 15.76 -0.65
CA GLN A 14 -8.20 16.19 0.57
C GLN A 14 -6.73 16.60 0.33
N PHE A 15 -6.10 16.18 -0.77
CA PHE A 15 -4.73 16.57 -1.10
C PHE A 15 -4.54 16.86 -2.60
N PRO A 16 -3.80 17.92 -2.97
CA PRO A 16 -3.72 18.43 -4.36
C PRO A 16 -3.10 17.47 -5.40
N ASN A 17 -2.59 16.30 -4.98
CA ASN A 17 -2.10 15.24 -5.87
C ASN A 17 -3.16 14.15 -6.14
N ALA A 18 -4.44 14.50 -5.96
CA ALA A 18 -5.68 13.71 -6.02
C ALA A 18 -5.87 12.78 -7.22
N VAL A 19 -5.17 13.04 -8.33
CA VAL A 19 -5.36 12.33 -9.62
C VAL A 19 -4.90 10.85 -9.53
N LEU A 20 -4.36 10.42 -8.39
CA LEU A 20 -3.85 9.08 -8.17
C LEU A 20 -4.90 8.04 -7.74
N LEU A 21 -6.20 8.29 -7.91
CA LEU A 21 -7.24 7.27 -7.68
C LEU A 21 -8.13 6.99 -8.89
N GLU A 22 -7.91 7.69 -10.00
CA GLU A 22 -8.69 7.45 -11.21
C GLU A 22 -8.21 6.18 -11.92
N GLY A 23 -9.00 5.13 -11.82
CA GLY A 23 -8.71 3.83 -12.41
C GLY A 23 -8.03 2.83 -11.47
N SER A 24 -7.48 3.28 -10.33
CA SER A 24 -7.03 2.38 -9.27
C SER A 24 -8.18 2.06 -8.31
N ARG A 25 -8.28 0.79 -7.90
CA ARG A 25 -9.23 0.39 -6.87
C ARG A 25 -8.64 0.70 -5.49
N LEU A 26 -9.49 1.16 -4.58
CA LEU A 26 -9.13 1.20 -3.18
C LEU A 26 -8.91 -0.26 -2.71
N PRO A 27 -7.81 -0.55 -2.00
CA PRO A 27 -7.58 -1.89 -1.50
C PRO A 27 -8.58 -2.23 -0.39
N PRO A 28 -9.17 -3.44 -0.34
CA PRO A 28 -9.90 -3.89 0.85
C PRO A 28 -8.94 -3.86 2.05
N LEU A 29 -9.31 -3.14 3.11
CA LEU A 29 -8.39 -2.88 4.22
C LEU A 29 -8.15 -4.17 5.01
N ASP A 30 -9.21 -4.91 5.33
CA ASP A 30 -9.13 -6.17 6.09
C ASP A 30 -8.27 -7.26 5.41
N ALA A 31 -8.31 -7.34 4.09
CA ALA A 31 -7.56 -8.31 3.29
C ALA A 31 -6.16 -7.83 2.88
N SER A 32 -5.82 -6.58 3.18
CA SER A 32 -4.51 -5.99 2.87
C SER A 32 -3.45 -6.34 3.91
N LYS A 33 -2.17 -6.15 3.53
CA LYS A 33 -1.04 -6.20 4.46
C LYS A 33 -0.59 -4.78 4.76
N HIS A 34 -0.62 -4.40 6.03
CA HIS A 34 -0.29 -3.04 6.47
C HIS A 34 1.13 -2.94 7.00
N PHE A 35 1.78 -1.84 6.67
CA PHE A 35 3.15 -1.54 7.06
C PHE A 35 3.24 -0.11 7.56
N LEU A 36 3.66 0.10 8.81
CA LEU A 36 3.98 1.43 9.32
C LEU A 36 5.37 1.82 8.86
N ASN A 37 5.51 2.95 8.16
CA ASN A 37 6.82 3.49 7.81
C ASN A 37 7.44 4.19 9.02
N LEU A 38 8.62 3.73 9.45
CA LEU A 38 9.39 4.44 10.47
C LEU A 38 9.94 5.76 9.93
N THR A 39 9.90 6.88 10.66
CA THR A 39 9.44 7.06 12.04
C THR A 39 7.99 7.55 12.09
N ASN A 40 7.66 8.60 11.34
CA ASN A 40 6.39 9.32 11.48
C ASN A 40 5.15 8.46 11.21
N GLY A 41 5.24 7.38 10.43
CA GLY A 41 4.13 6.44 10.24
C GLY A 41 3.65 5.77 11.53
N MET A 42 4.47 5.76 12.59
CA MET A 42 4.08 5.26 13.92
C MET A 42 2.87 6.01 14.50
N GLU A 43 2.65 7.27 14.14
CA GLU A 43 1.44 8.02 14.53
C GLU A 43 0.13 7.36 14.06
N MET A 44 0.18 6.47 13.08
CA MET A 44 -0.99 5.73 12.60
C MET A 44 -1.32 4.50 13.46
N ALA A 45 -0.42 4.04 14.33
CA ALA A 45 -0.62 2.82 15.10
C ALA A 45 -1.92 2.82 15.94
N PRO A 46 -2.30 3.91 16.65
CA PRO A 46 -3.58 3.96 17.37
C PRO A 46 -4.79 3.82 16.45
N LEU A 47 -4.76 4.44 15.27
CA LEU A 47 -5.84 4.38 14.29
C LEU A 47 -5.96 2.97 13.69
N LEU A 48 -4.85 2.31 13.39
CA LEU A 48 -4.86 0.92 12.92
C LEU A 48 -5.40 -0.04 13.98
N HIS A 49 -5.07 0.17 15.25
CA HIS A 49 -5.67 -0.60 16.35
C HIS A 49 -7.18 -0.37 16.48
N GLN A 50 -7.63 0.88 16.35
CA GLN A 50 -9.06 1.20 16.34
C GLN A 50 -9.80 0.49 15.20
N LEU A 51 -9.15 0.39 14.03
CA LEU A 51 -9.65 -0.33 12.86
C LEU A 51 -9.42 -1.85 12.92
N GLN A 52 -8.79 -2.36 13.99
CA GLN A 52 -8.44 -3.77 14.17
C GLN A 52 -7.55 -4.33 13.02
N LEU A 53 -6.71 -3.46 12.43
CA LEU A 53 -5.81 -3.83 11.34
C LEU A 53 -4.45 -4.25 11.89
N LEU A 54 -4.03 -5.47 11.53
CA LEU A 54 -2.70 -5.97 11.82
C LEU A 54 -1.66 -5.31 10.91
N PHE A 55 -0.53 -4.92 11.48
CA PHE A 55 0.55 -4.29 10.73
C PHE A 55 1.93 -4.81 11.12
N SER A 56 2.85 -4.69 10.16
CA SER A 56 4.29 -4.79 10.37
C SER A 56 4.93 -3.41 10.28
N VAL A 57 6.22 -3.30 10.55
CA VAL A 57 6.99 -2.07 10.34
C VAL A 57 7.86 -2.19 9.09
N VAL A 58 8.07 -1.06 8.40
CA VAL A 58 9.01 -0.93 7.30
C VAL A 58 9.81 0.35 7.48
N ARG A 59 10.99 0.44 6.85
CA ARG A 59 11.80 1.65 6.85
C ARG A 59 12.03 2.14 5.43
N MET A 60 11.42 3.27 5.09
CA MET A 60 11.58 3.97 3.82
C MET A 60 11.97 5.42 4.11
N ARG A 61 13.28 5.69 4.05
CA ARG A 61 13.84 6.99 4.42
C ARG A 61 13.75 8.01 3.29
N SER A 62 13.09 9.13 3.56
CA SER A 62 13.00 10.25 2.61
C SER A 62 14.36 10.86 2.25
N THR A 63 15.31 10.90 3.19
CA THR A 63 16.69 11.39 2.97
C THR A 63 17.48 10.49 2.01
N CYS A 64 17.28 9.18 2.09
CA CYS A 64 17.87 8.23 1.15
C CYS A 64 17.38 8.49 -0.28
N LEU A 65 16.09 8.81 -0.43
CA LEU A 65 15.48 9.16 -1.71
C LEU A 65 15.96 10.50 -2.28
N GLU A 66 16.17 11.51 -1.43
CA GLU A 66 16.78 12.79 -1.86
C GLU A 66 18.17 12.59 -2.47
N GLN A 67 18.95 11.66 -1.92
CA GLN A 67 20.29 11.31 -2.38
C GLN A 67 20.29 10.29 -3.53
N GLN A 68 19.12 9.93 -4.08
CA GLN A 68 18.95 8.88 -5.10
C GLN A 68 19.54 7.52 -4.66
N GLY A 69 19.52 7.24 -3.35
CA GLY A 69 19.99 6.01 -2.72
C GLY A 69 19.06 4.81 -2.94
N PHE A 70 18.58 4.61 -4.16
CA PHE A 70 17.58 3.61 -4.52
C PHE A 70 17.97 2.18 -4.11
N GLU A 71 19.24 1.81 -4.27
CA GLU A 71 19.71 0.49 -3.87
C GLU A 71 19.63 0.29 -2.35
N ALA A 72 20.04 1.30 -1.58
CA ALA A 72 19.94 1.27 -0.13
C ALA A 72 18.47 1.16 0.33
N LEU A 73 17.56 1.91 -0.30
CA LEU A 73 16.12 1.75 -0.08
C LEU A 73 15.68 0.30 -0.30
N MET A 74 16.04 -0.31 -1.43
CA MET A 74 15.62 -1.69 -1.74
C MET A 74 16.21 -2.72 -0.76
N LEU A 75 17.40 -2.47 -0.21
CA LEU A 75 18.02 -3.32 0.80
C LEU A 75 17.34 -3.19 2.18
N GLU A 76 16.80 -2.02 2.51
CA GLU A 76 16.05 -1.77 3.76
C GLU A 76 14.63 -2.32 3.77
N LEU A 77 14.06 -2.67 2.60
CA LEU A 77 12.72 -3.25 2.54
C LEU A 77 12.64 -4.57 3.31
N ASP A 78 11.63 -4.68 4.16
CA ASP A 78 11.42 -5.86 5.01
C ASP A 78 11.03 -7.11 4.19
N ALA A 79 11.40 -8.29 4.70
CA ALA A 79 11.08 -9.56 4.06
C ALA A 79 9.57 -9.83 4.00
N ASN A 80 8.80 -9.40 5.01
CA ASN A 80 7.35 -9.56 5.03
C ASN A 80 6.69 -8.75 3.91
N LEU A 81 7.18 -7.53 3.65
CA LEU A 81 6.69 -6.70 2.55
C LEU A 81 6.97 -7.37 1.19
N LEU A 82 8.20 -7.82 0.98
CA LEU A 82 8.59 -8.47 -0.28
C LEU A 82 7.82 -9.77 -0.52
N LEU A 83 7.62 -10.58 0.52
CA LEU A 83 6.85 -11.81 0.41
C LEU A 83 5.37 -11.53 0.18
N ALA A 84 4.76 -10.61 0.95
CA ALA A 84 3.35 -10.25 0.78
C ALA A 84 3.06 -9.73 -0.63
N ALA A 85 3.94 -8.86 -1.15
CA ALA A 85 3.84 -8.34 -2.50
C ALA A 85 3.97 -9.44 -3.57
N ALA A 86 4.90 -10.39 -3.38
CA ALA A 86 5.06 -11.51 -4.31
C ALA A 86 3.84 -12.46 -4.29
N LEU A 87 3.23 -12.68 -3.13
CA LEU A 87 2.01 -13.47 -2.98
C LEU A 87 0.74 -12.75 -3.50
N GLY A 88 0.86 -11.51 -3.97
CA GLY A 88 -0.23 -10.77 -4.60
C GLY A 88 -1.17 -10.08 -3.62
N HIS A 89 -0.77 -9.89 -2.37
CA HIS A 89 -1.50 -9.03 -1.45
C HIS A 89 -1.38 -7.56 -1.87
N SER A 90 -2.43 -6.79 -1.61
CA SER A 90 -2.33 -5.33 -1.55
C SER A 90 -1.52 -4.94 -0.32
N CYS A 91 -0.38 -4.29 -0.54
CA CYS A 91 0.47 -3.81 0.56
C CYS A 91 0.24 -2.31 0.76
N VAL A 92 -0.17 -1.94 1.97
CA VAL A 92 -0.50 -0.57 2.36
C VAL A 92 0.58 -0.04 3.30
N VAL A 93 1.29 1.00 2.87
CA VAL A 93 2.34 1.67 3.65
C VAL A 93 1.79 2.96 4.25
N TRP A 94 1.86 3.09 5.57
CA TRP A 94 1.34 4.22 6.33
C TRP A 94 2.46 5.20 6.72
N ASP A 95 2.29 6.50 6.46
CA ASP A 95 3.31 7.50 6.72
C ASP A 95 2.71 8.88 7.09
N CYS A 96 3.16 9.48 8.20
CA CYS A 96 2.73 10.84 8.60
C CYS A 96 3.72 11.95 8.21
N GLY A 97 4.75 11.69 7.41
CA GLY A 97 5.80 12.64 7.03
C GLY A 97 5.37 13.80 6.13
N CYS A 98 4.07 14.07 6.00
CA CYS A 98 3.56 15.19 5.22
C CYS A 98 3.77 16.49 6.02
N ARG A 99 4.72 17.33 5.58
CA ARG A 99 5.05 18.61 6.26
C ARG A 99 4.07 19.75 5.94
N ASN A 100 3.41 19.74 4.78
CA ASN A 100 2.44 20.76 4.37
C ASN A 100 1.38 20.16 3.44
N LYS A 101 0.10 20.53 3.64
CA LYS A 101 -1.04 20.13 2.79
C LYS A 101 -0.80 20.40 1.30
N HIS A 102 -0.07 21.47 0.96
CA HIS A 102 0.27 21.81 -0.43
C HIS A 102 1.22 20.80 -1.09
N ASN A 103 2.02 20.08 -0.32
CA ASN A 103 3.04 19.16 -0.84
C ASN A 103 2.52 17.74 -1.07
N GLY A 104 1.28 17.44 -0.65
CA GLY A 104 0.63 16.14 -0.81
C GLY A 104 1.35 15.01 -0.07
N ALA A 105 1.36 13.81 -0.65
CA ALA A 105 1.97 12.62 -0.05
C ALA A 105 3.43 12.85 0.40
N PRO A 106 3.91 12.18 1.45
CA PRO A 106 5.33 12.17 1.84
C PRO A 106 6.23 11.61 0.73
N ARG A 107 7.50 12.04 0.68
CA ARG A 107 8.49 11.55 -0.32
C ARG A 107 8.70 10.04 -0.28
N ALA A 108 8.66 9.45 0.91
CA ALA A 108 8.72 8.00 1.06
C ALA A 108 7.62 7.29 0.25
N LEU A 109 6.43 7.89 0.13
CA LEU A 109 5.33 7.35 -0.67
C LEU A 109 5.47 7.72 -2.15
N TRP A 110 5.40 9.01 -2.50
CA TRP A 110 5.33 9.39 -3.93
C TRP A 110 6.59 9.07 -4.72
N TYR A 111 7.74 9.03 -4.07
CA TYR A 111 9.02 8.69 -4.69
C TYR A 111 9.43 7.26 -4.35
N GLY A 112 9.47 6.95 -3.06
CA GLY A 112 9.94 5.65 -2.59
C GLY A 112 9.04 4.52 -3.04
N LEU A 113 7.75 4.58 -2.72
CA LEU A 113 6.83 3.49 -3.00
C LEU A 113 6.65 3.28 -4.50
N GLU A 114 6.65 4.36 -5.28
CA GLU A 114 6.65 4.30 -6.75
C GLU A 114 7.90 3.58 -7.28
N PHE A 115 9.08 3.93 -6.78
CA PHE A 115 10.32 3.25 -7.15
C PHE A 115 10.33 1.77 -6.74
N VAL A 116 9.83 1.45 -5.54
CA VAL A 116 9.71 0.06 -5.07
C VAL A 116 8.81 -0.73 -6.01
N ARG A 117 7.61 -0.23 -6.36
CA ARG A 117 6.71 -0.89 -7.31
C ARG A 117 7.43 -1.15 -8.64
N PHE A 118 8.04 -0.12 -9.21
CA PHE A 118 8.77 -0.23 -10.49
C PHE A 118 9.89 -1.27 -10.42
N ALA A 119 10.75 -1.21 -9.39
CA ALA A 119 11.88 -2.11 -9.23
C ALA A 119 11.42 -3.57 -9.06
N LEU A 120 10.40 -3.81 -8.23
CA LEU A 120 9.85 -5.16 -8.04
C LEU A 120 9.27 -5.71 -9.34
N GLN A 121 8.44 -4.94 -10.06
CA GLN A 121 7.95 -5.33 -11.38
C GLN A 121 9.11 -5.63 -12.34
N ARG A 122 10.11 -4.76 -12.39
CA ARG A 122 11.28 -4.93 -13.26
C ARG A 122 12.06 -6.21 -12.99
N PHE A 123 12.30 -6.53 -11.71
CA PHE A 123 13.07 -7.72 -11.33
C PHE A 123 12.26 -9.02 -11.35
N TRP A 124 10.93 -8.94 -11.17
CA TRP A 124 10.05 -10.10 -11.11
C TRP A 124 9.44 -10.45 -12.46
N LEU A 125 8.89 -9.45 -13.15
CA LEU A 125 8.14 -9.58 -14.39
C LEU A 125 8.98 -9.25 -15.64
N GLY A 126 10.12 -8.58 -15.46
CA GLY A 126 11.03 -8.22 -16.54
C GLY A 126 10.81 -6.82 -17.11
N ASP A 127 9.68 -6.20 -16.79
CA ASP A 127 9.31 -4.83 -17.14
C ASP A 127 8.88 -4.06 -15.88
N GLY A 128 9.38 -2.83 -15.70
CA GLY A 128 9.03 -1.96 -14.58
C GLY A 128 7.67 -1.25 -14.76
N GLY A 129 7.15 -1.23 -15.99
CA GLY A 129 5.93 -0.51 -16.35
C GLY A 129 6.08 1.01 -16.29
N PRO A 130 4.98 1.77 -16.40
CA PRO A 130 5.01 3.23 -16.27
C PRO A 130 5.44 3.63 -14.87
N ALA A 131 6.24 4.68 -14.72
CA ALA A 131 6.56 5.27 -13.42
C ALA A 131 6.47 6.79 -13.49
N HIS A 132 5.75 7.40 -12.54
CA HIS A 132 5.50 8.83 -12.56
C HIS A 132 5.77 9.48 -11.20
N LEU A 133 6.51 10.58 -11.21
CA LEU A 133 6.75 11.42 -10.04
C LEU A 133 6.13 12.79 -10.29
N ARG A 134 5.07 13.11 -9.55
CA ARG A 134 4.37 14.41 -9.65
C ARG A 134 4.01 14.76 -11.11
N GLY A 135 3.62 13.75 -11.88
CA GLY A 135 3.23 13.89 -13.28
C GLY A 135 4.34 13.72 -14.31
N HIS A 136 5.60 13.71 -13.90
CA HIS A 136 6.71 13.45 -14.81
C HIS A 136 6.95 11.95 -14.96
N ASN A 137 6.99 11.45 -16.20
CA ASN A 137 7.40 10.07 -16.45
C ASN A 137 8.90 9.92 -16.19
N VAL A 138 9.25 9.06 -15.24
CA VAL A 138 10.64 8.81 -14.79
C VAL A 138 11.07 7.36 -15.00
N ALA A 139 10.31 6.58 -15.79
CA ALA A 139 10.58 5.16 -15.99
C ALA A 139 12.01 4.89 -16.50
N GLN A 140 12.56 5.77 -17.34
CA GLN A 140 13.93 5.66 -17.84
C GLN A 140 14.97 5.86 -16.74
N ASP A 141 14.78 6.86 -15.87
CA ASP A 141 15.66 7.11 -14.73
C ASP A 141 15.66 5.93 -13.75
N PHE A 142 14.48 5.36 -13.52
CA PHE A 142 14.31 4.21 -12.63
C PHE A 142 14.94 2.94 -13.22
N GLU A 143 14.81 2.72 -14.52
CA GLU A 143 15.49 1.64 -15.23
C GLU A 143 17.01 1.80 -15.14
N ALA A 144 17.53 3.01 -15.36
CA ALA A 144 18.95 3.31 -15.23
C ALA A 144 19.45 3.07 -13.79
N ALA A 145 18.67 3.42 -12.77
CA ALA A 145 18.97 3.11 -11.37
C ALA A 145 19.00 1.59 -11.12
N CYS A 146 17.98 0.85 -11.54
CA CYS A 146 17.92 -0.62 -11.36
C CYS A 146 19.08 -1.34 -12.05
N ARG A 147 19.53 -0.87 -13.22
CA ARG A 147 20.70 -1.42 -13.92
C ARG A 147 21.99 -1.27 -13.13
N ARG A 148 22.15 -0.19 -12.37
CA ARG A 148 23.33 0.08 -11.55
C ARG A 148 23.39 -0.72 -10.25
N PHE A 149 22.30 -1.38 -9.85
CA PHE A 149 22.30 -2.19 -8.62
C PHE A 149 23.38 -3.27 -8.65
N HIS A 150 23.99 -3.51 -7.50
CA HIS A 150 24.94 -4.57 -7.29
C HIS A 150 24.30 -5.95 -7.57
N PRO A 151 25.06 -6.93 -8.11
CA PRO A 151 24.53 -8.27 -8.38
C PRO A 151 23.87 -8.96 -7.18
N SER A 152 24.37 -8.73 -5.96
CA SER A 152 23.77 -9.29 -4.73
C SER A 152 22.38 -8.72 -4.46
N THR A 153 22.16 -7.42 -4.63
CA THR A 153 20.84 -6.78 -4.51
C THR A 153 19.88 -7.34 -5.56
N LYS A 154 20.32 -7.44 -6.81
CA LYS A 154 19.53 -8.06 -7.89
C LYS A 154 19.16 -9.51 -7.58
N LYS A 155 20.07 -10.28 -6.95
CA LYS A 155 19.82 -11.66 -6.52
C LYS A 155 18.80 -11.72 -5.37
N ARG A 156 18.94 -10.84 -4.37
CA ARG A 156 18.00 -10.71 -3.25
C ARG A 156 16.58 -10.40 -3.74
N LEU A 157 16.42 -9.43 -4.64
CA LEU A 157 15.09 -9.08 -5.15
C LEU A 157 14.48 -10.23 -5.97
N ARG A 158 15.28 -10.87 -6.83
CA ARG A 158 14.82 -12.03 -7.63
C ARG A 158 14.52 -13.28 -6.79
N TYR A 159 15.01 -13.38 -5.55
CA TYR A 159 14.73 -14.52 -4.66
C TYR A 159 13.22 -14.78 -4.52
N TYR A 160 12.43 -13.71 -4.46
CA TYR A 160 10.98 -13.77 -4.25
C TYR A 160 10.19 -14.13 -5.52
N LYS A 161 10.84 -14.13 -6.69
CA LYS A 161 10.19 -14.47 -7.98
C LYS A 161 9.55 -15.87 -7.98
N ARG A 162 10.08 -16.80 -7.18
CA ARG A 162 9.52 -18.15 -7.04
C ARG A 162 8.14 -18.20 -6.35
N TYR A 163 7.77 -17.14 -5.65
CA TYR A 163 6.53 -17.03 -4.89
C TYR A 163 5.48 -16.18 -5.59
N LEU A 164 5.71 -15.77 -6.85
CA LEU A 164 4.78 -14.91 -7.58
C LEU A 164 3.44 -15.60 -7.76
N ALA A 165 2.41 -15.05 -7.13
CA ALA A 165 1.05 -15.47 -7.37
C ALA A 165 0.61 -15.08 -8.80
N PRO A 166 -0.30 -15.85 -9.43
CA PRO A 166 -0.83 -15.53 -10.76
C PRO A 166 -1.35 -14.09 -10.88
N ARG A 167 -1.97 -13.56 -9.82
CA ARG A 167 -2.45 -12.18 -9.76
C ARG A 167 -1.35 -11.16 -9.99
N VAL A 168 -0.14 -11.36 -9.45
CA VAL A 168 0.98 -10.42 -9.64
C VAL A 168 1.44 -10.41 -11.09
N VAL A 169 1.45 -11.57 -11.76
CA VAL A 169 1.80 -11.66 -13.18
C VAL A 169 0.77 -10.94 -14.06
N GLN A 170 -0.51 -11.00 -13.68
CA GLN A 170 -1.61 -10.40 -14.45
C GLN A 170 -1.80 -8.90 -14.18
N GLN A 171 -1.66 -8.47 -12.93
CA GLN A 171 -2.05 -7.14 -12.47
C GLN A 171 -0.85 -6.29 -12.00
N GLY A 172 0.35 -6.87 -11.92
CA GLY A 172 1.51 -6.22 -11.35
C GLY A 172 1.48 -6.19 -9.82
N VAL A 173 2.46 -5.49 -9.24
CA VAL A 173 2.62 -5.37 -7.79
C VAL A 173 1.68 -4.28 -7.26
N GLN A 174 0.89 -4.60 -6.23
CA GLN A 174 -0.11 -3.70 -5.66
C GLN A 174 0.42 -3.00 -4.39
N LEU A 175 0.95 -1.78 -4.55
CA LEU A 175 1.44 -0.95 -3.44
C LEU A 175 0.63 0.34 -3.31
N HIS A 176 0.14 0.59 -2.11
CA HIS A 176 -0.63 1.78 -1.75
C HIS A 176 0.02 2.50 -0.59
N GLY A 177 -0.02 3.83 -0.60
CA GLY A 177 0.46 4.67 0.47
C GLY A 177 -0.71 5.38 1.14
N PHE A 178 -0.78 5.36 2.47
CA PHE A 178 -1.76 6.12 3.24
C PHE A 178 -1.01 7.12 4.09
N PHE A 179 -1.47 8.37 4.10
CA PHE A 179 -0.71 9.43 4.74
C PHE A 179 -1.53 10.48 5.44
N LYS A 180 -0.92 11.11 6.43
CA LYS A 180 -1.47 12.26 7.16
C LYS A 180 -0.33 13.23 7.46
N ARG A 181 -0.67 14.43 7.93
CA ARG A 181 0.30 15.37 8.48
C ARG A 181 0.68 14.94 9.90
N THR A 182 1.98 14.83 10.16
CA THR A 182 2.53 14.61 11.49
C THR A 182 2.25 15.82 12.39
N GLN A 183 1.94 15.55 13.65
CA GLN A 183 1.86 16.57 14.71
C GLN A 183 3.09 16.58 15.62
N HIS A 184 4.03 15.66 15.39
CA HIS A 184 5.12 15.30 16.29
C HIS A 184 6.47 15.16 15.53
N ASP A 185 6.71 15.99 14.50
CA ASP A 185 7.98 15.91 13.74
C ASP A 185 9.16 16.09 14.70
N GLU A 186 10.13 15.18 14.62
CA GLU A 186 11.35 15.15 15.46
C GLU A 186 11.13 14.86 16.96
N ASP A 187 9.92 14.47 17.39
CA ASP A 187 9.61 14.07 18.76
C ASP A 187 9.93 12.58 18.99
N TYR A 188 11.21 12.26 19.15
CA TYR A 188 11.69 10.88 19.25
C TYR A 188 11.13 10.12 20.47
N GLU A 189 10.95 10.80 21.60
CA GLU A 189 10.40 10.18 22.82
C GLU A 189 8.96 9.72 22.58
N PHE A 190 8.14 10.58 21.99
CA PHE A 190 6.77 10.23 21.59
C PHE A 190 6.71 8.99 20.67
N PHE A 191 7.60 8.90 19.67
CA PHE A 191 7.62 7.74 18.77
C PHE A 191 8.10 6.46 19.45
N VAL A 192 9.03 6.55 20.40
CA VAL A 192 9.47 5.41 21.21
C VAL A 192 8.32 4.91 22.08
N ASP A 193 7.58 5.81 22.73
CA ASP A 193 6.42 5.46 23.55
C ASP A 193 5.33 4.77 22.73
N LEU A 194 5.00 5.33 21.55
CA LEU A 194 4.06 4.69 20.61
C LEU A 194 4.54 3.28 20.20
N ALA A 195 5.83 3.13 19.89
CA ALA A 195 6.37 1.82 19.53
C ALA A 195 6.30 0.82 20.70
N GLN A 196 6.59 1.24 21.92
CA GLN A 196 6.47 0.37 23.09
C GLN A 196 5.01 -0.04 23.35
N GLN A 197 4.09 0.92 23.27
CA GLN A 197 2.66 0.72 23.53
C GLN A 197 2.00 -0.17 22.47
N HIS A 198 2.30 0.05 21.19
CA HIS A 198 1.59 -0.57 20.07
C HIS A 198 2.36 -1.71 19.38
N CYS A 199 3.69 -1.72 19.45
CA CYS A 199 4.51 -2.77 18.82
C CYS A 199 5.19 -3.71 19.82
N GLY A 200 5.42 -3.27 21.05
CA GLY A 200 6.19 -4.02 22.07
C GLY A 200 5.39 -5.06 22.86
N SER A 201 4.07 -4.94 22.90
CA SER A 201 3.19 -5.68 23.80
C SER A 201 2.61 -6.95 23.17
N GLY A 202 3.42 -7.85 22.59
CA GLY A 202 3.00 -9.22 22.22
C GLY A 202 1.74 -9.38 21.34
N ALA A 203 1.22 -8.27 20.78
CA ALA A 203 -0.07 -8.20 20.08
C ALA A 203 -0.08 -9.00 18.77
N TRP A 204 1.10 -9.37 18.28
CA TRP A 204 1.29 -10.34 17.20
C TRP A 204 0.58 -11.69 17.46
N HIS A 205 0.42 -12.09 18.73
CA HIS A 205 -0.18 -13.38 19.10
C HIS A 205 -1.62 -13.32 19.60
N GLN A 206 -2.08 -12.22 20.23
CA GLN A 206 -3.43 -12.19 20.82
C GLN A 206 -4.55 -11.90 19.82
N GLN A 207 -4.30 -11.12 18.76
CA GLN A 207 -5.32 -10.85 17.73
C GLN A 207 -5.47 -12.02 16.74
N SER A 208 -4.41 -12.81 16.54
CA SER A 208 -4.46 -14.04 15.73
C SER A 208 -5.31 -15.14 16.37
N ALA A 209 -5.35 -15.21 17.72
CA ALA A 209 -6.16 -16.19 18.44
C ALA A 209 -7.67 -15.89 18.34
N ALA A 210 -8.07 -14.62 18.44
CA ALA A 210 -9.48 -14.23 18.33
C ALA A 210 -10.04 -14.37 16.89
N ALA A 211 -9.22 -14.11 15.86
CA ALA A 211 -9.61 -14.32 14.46
C ALA A 211 -9.58 -15.81 14.04
N ALA A 212 -8.71 -16.61 14.65
CA ALA A 212 -8.68 -18.06 14.45
C ALA A 212 -9.90 -18.76 15.08
N ASP A 213 -10.34 -18.35 16.28
CA ASP A 213 -11.52 -18.94 16.92
C ASP A 213 -12.83 -18.66 16.15
N ALA A 214 -12.94 -17.49 15.51
CA ALA A 214 -14.10 -17.15 14.67
C ALA A 214 -14.15 -17.96 13.35
N SER A 215 -12.99 -18.36 12.81
CA SER A 215 -12.90 -19.14 11.55
C SER A 215 -12.96 -20.65 11.77
N VAL A 216 -12.49 -21.16 12.92
CA VAL A 216 -12.57 -22.58 13.30
C VAL A 216 -14.02 -23.04 13.54
N GLN A 217 -14.89 -22.19 14.07
CA GLN A 217 -16.31 -22.53 14.23
C GLN A 217 -17.06 -22.64 12.89
N GLN A 218 -16.57 -22.03 11.81
CA GLN A 218 -17.16 -22.14 10.47
C GLN A 218 -16.67 -23.38 9.68
N HIS A 219 -15.65 -24.10 10.17
CA HIS A 219 -15.08 -25.26 9.50
C HIS A 219 -15.27 -26.61 10.21
N GLN A 220 -15.84 -26.65 11.42
CA GLN A 220 -16.10 -27.91 12.14
C GLN A 220 -17.32 -28.72 11.64
N VAL A 221 -17.98 -28.32 10.55
CA VAL A 221 -19.09 -29.12 9.96
C VAL A 221 -18.63 -30.11 8.88
N LEU A 222 -17.36 -30.09 8.47
CA LEU A 222 -16.88 -30.97 7.42
C LEU A 222 -15.61 -31.73 7.81
N GLN A 223 -15.84 -33.02 8.04
CA GLN A 223 -14.98 -34.18 7.72
C GLN A 223 -14.40 -34.95 8.91
N THR A 224 -15.12 -36.01 9.27
CA THR A 224 -14.54 -37.33 9.49
C THR A 224 -13.82 -37.80 8.22
N TRP A 225 -12.49 -37.92 8.27
CA TRP A 225 -11.66 -38.41 7.15
C TRP A 225 -11.36 -39.91 7.29
N GLY A 226 -11.68 -40.67 6.23
CA GLY A 226 -11.00 -41.90 5.85
C GLY A 226 -10.35 -41.68 4.48
N GLU A 227 -9.06 -41.96 4.36
CA GLU A 227 -8.25 -41.86 3.13
C GLU A 227 -8.42 -43.12 2.22
N PRO A 228 -7.73 -43.23 1.06
CA PRO A 228 -7.72 -42.32 -0.10
C PRO A 228 -7.84 -43.09 -1.44
N ALA A 229 -8.34 -42.46 -2.50
CA ALA A 229 -7.93 -42.75 -3.90
C ALA A 229 -8.68 -41.84 -4.88
N GLY A 230 -7.96 -41.36 -5.90
CA GLY A 230 -8.57 -40.89 -7.14
C GLY A 230 -8.36 -39.41 -7.40
N ALA A 231 -7.58 -39.14 -8.44
CA ALA A 231 -7.45 -37.85 -9.08
C ALA A 231 -8.84 -37.24 -9.36
N ALA A 232 -9.08 -36.06 -8.80
CA ALA A 232 -10.17 -35.21 -9.21
C ALA A 232 -9.68 -33.76 -9.16
N THR A 233 -9.79 -33.12 -10.32
CA THR A 233 -9.64 -31.69 -10.55
C THR A 233 -10.41 -30.90 -9.50
N ALA A 234 -9.69 -30.22 -8.60
CA ALA A 234 -10.26 -29.23 -7.71
C ALA A 234 -10.63 -27.99 -8.52
N THR A 235 -11.89 -27.91 -8.93
CA THR A 235 -12.56 -26.64 -9.23
C THR A 235 -12.64 -25.84 -7.94
N GLY A 236 -11.56 -25.12 -7.64
CA GLY A 236 -11.53 -24.09 -6.61
C GLY A 236 -12.53 -22.99 -6.97
N SER A 237 -13.46 -22.76 -6.05
CA SER A 237 -14.46 -21.70 -6.05
C SER A 237 -13.92 -20.38 -6.62
N SER A 238 -14.41 -20.06 -7.82
CA SER A 238 -14.23 -18.81 -8.57
C SER A 238 -15.07 -17.67 -7.96
N ALA A 239 -14.81 -17.32 -6.71
CA ALA A 239 -15.55 -16.28 -6.00
C ALA A 239 -14.62 -15.21 -5.42
N ASP A 240 -13.85 -14.52 -6.28
CA ASP A 240 -13.11 -13.30 -5.89
C ASP A 240 -12.83 -12.38 -7.10
N MET A 241 -13.66 -12.47 -8.14
CA MET A 241 -13.39 -11.80 -9.41
C MET A 241 -13.96 -10.37 -9.48
N HIS A 242 -14.87 -9.97 -8.59
CA HIS A 242 -15.55 -8.66 -8.66
C HIS A 242 -15.92 -8.03 -7.30
N GLY A 243 -15.34 -8.49 -6.18
CA GLY A 243 -15.67 -7.97 -4.85
C GLY A 243 -15.43 -6.47 -4.76
N GLY A 244 -16.49 -5.69 -4.61
CA GLY A 244 -16.39 -4.31 -4.14
C GLY A 244 -15.97 -4.29 -2.67
N LEU A 245 -15.64 -3.10 -2.16
CA LEU A 245 -15.36 -2.91 -0.74
C LEU A 245 -16.53 -3.42 0.12
N SER A 246 -16.22 -4.08 1.23
CA SER A 246 -17.21 -4.48 2.22
C SER A 246 -17.84 -3.25 2.89
N ALA A 247 -18.96 -3.43 3.61
CA ALA A 247 -19.52 -2.33 4.41
C ALA A 247 -18.52 -1.83 5.46
N ALA A 248 -17.79 -2.75 6.10
CA ALA A 248 -16.76 -2.44 7.08
C ALA A 248 -15.60 -1.64 6.47
N ASP A 249 -15.17 -1.98 5.24
CA ASP A 249 -14.17 -1.20 4.52
C ASP A 249 -14.65 0.23 4.25
N LEU A 250 -15.90 0.38 3.79
CA LEU A 250 -16.47 1.69 3.47
C LEU A 250 -16.55 2.58 4.72
N ASP A 251 -16.99 2.01 5.85
CA ASP A 251 -17.06 2.71 7.14
C ASP A 251 -15.64 3.06 7.64
N ALA A 252 -14.67 2.16 7.47
CA ALA A 252 -13.27 2.42 7.79
C ALA A 252 -12.70 3.57 6.93
N TYR A 253 -12.99 3.59 5.63
CA TYR A 253 -12.57 4.68 4.74
C TYR A 253 -13.19 6.03 5.11
N GLU A 254 -14.45 6.05 5.56
CA GLU A 254 -15.09 7.27 6.08
C GLU A 254 -14.39 7.75 7.35
N LEU A 255 -14.04 6.84 8.26
CA LEU A 255 -13.26 7.18 9.44
C LEU A 255 -11.88 7.76 9.04
N LEU A 256 -11.16 7.10 8.13
CA LEU A 256 -9.86 7.59 7.63
C LEU A 256 -9.98 9.00 7.05
N LEU A 257 -11.01 9.24 6.23
CA LEU A 257 -11.29 10.55 5.66
C LEU A 257 -11.56 11.61 6.75
N SER A 258 -12.38 11.28 7.75
CA SER A 258 -12.66 12.18 8.88
C SER A 258 -11.40 12.51 9.72
N GLN A 259 -10.44 11.59 9.74
CA GLN A 259 -9.15 11.75 10.41
C GLN A 259 -8.12 12.52 9.56
N GLY A 260 -8.48 12.93 8.34
CA GLY A 260 -7.62 13.66 7.43
C GLY A 260 -6.55 12.79 6.76
N VAL A 261 -6.83 11.50 6.57
CA VAL A 261 -5.93 10.56 5.90
C VAL A 261 -6.13 10.64 4.38
N GLY A 262 -5.05 10.90 3.67
CA GLY A 262 -4.96 10.83 2.22
C GLY A 262 -4.46 9.48 1.73
N VAL A 263 -4.72 9.18 0.45
CA VAL A 263 -4.30 7.94 -0.21
C VAL A 263 -3.44 8.26 -1.42
N PHE A 264 -2.41 7.45 -1.61
CA PHE A 264 -1.47 7.44 -2.73
C PHE A 264 -1.52 6.05 -3.37
N ALA A 265 -1.73 5.96 -4.68
CA ALA A 265 -1.58 4.71 -5.42
C ALA A 265 -0.43 4.84 -6.42
N SER A 266 0.44 3.84 -6.43
CA SER A 266 1.59 3.79 -7.34
C SER A 266 1.18 3.37 -8.76
N GLY A 267 1.92 3.80 -9.78
CA GLY A 267 1.79 3.33 -11.16
C GLY A 267 0.71 3.97 -12.04
N ILE A 268 0.16 5.13 -11.66
CA ILE A 268 -0.88 5.82 -12.45
C ILE A 268 -0.27 6.77 -13.49
N SER A 269 -0.84 6.81 -14.69
CA SER A 269 -0.33 7.58 -15.84
C SER A 269 -0.93 8.99 -15.95
N HIS A 270 -0.18 9.93 -16.53
CA HIS A 270 -0.48 11.36 -16.50
C HIS A 270 -1.64 11.82 -17.40
N GLN A 271 -2.19 10.97 -18.30
CA GLN A 271 -3.29 11.38 -19.18
C GLN A 271 -4.54 11.82 -18.39
N GLN A 272 -4.72 11.31 -17.17
CA GLN A 272 -5.84 11.65 -16.27
C GLN A 272 -5.62 12.96 -15.48
N TYR A 273 -4.41 13.51 -15.46
CA TYR A 273 -4.07 14.72 -14.67
C TYR A 273 -4.56 16.02 -15.31
N ILE A 274 -4.49 16.09 -16.64
CA ILE A 274 -4.85 17.28 -17.42
C ILE A 274 -6.37 17.41 -17.54
N ASP A 275 -7.09 16.30 -17.65
CA ASP A 275 -8.55 16.32 -17.83
C ASP A 275 -9.28 16.67 -16.51
N LEU A 276 -8.76 16.26 -15.34
CA LEU A 276 -9.42 16.55 -14.05
C LEU A 276 -9.27 17.98 -13.57
N THR A 277 -8.14 18.62 -13.84
CA THR A 277 -7.97 20.03 -13.47
C THR A 277 -8.90 20.91 -14.31
N ALA A 278 -9.18 20.53 -15.56
CA ALA A 278 -10.18 21.19 -16.39
C ALA A 278 -11.61 21.01 -15.85
N ASP A 279 -11.96 19.84 -15.31
CA ASP A 279 -13.32 19.57 -14.81
C ASP A 279 -13.56 20.04 -13.36
N ILE A 280 -12.56 20.05 -12.49
CA ILE A 280 -12.67 20.67 -11.16
C ILE A 280 -12.85 22.19 -11.27
N THR A 281 -12.22 22.83 -12.25
CA THR A 281 -12.41 24.27 -12.51
C THR A 281 -13.85 24.55 -13.01
N LYS A 282 -14.45 23.65 -13.78
CA LYS A 282 -15.85 23.74 -14.21
C LYS A 282 -16.85 23.46 -13.08
N LEU A 283 -16.53 22.54 -12.16
CA LEU A 283 -17.39 22.16 -11.03
C LEU A 283 -17.34 23.16 -9.87
N THR A 284 -16.26 23.92 -9.72
CA THR A 284 -16.08 24.90 -8.62
C THR A 284 -16.53 26.31 -8.96
N GLY A 285 -16.98 26.57 -10.20
CA GLY A 285 -17.52 27.88 -10.59
C GLY A 285 -16.53 29.05 -10.44
N ALA A 286 -15.24 28.77 -10.29
CA ALA A 286 -14.20 29.78 -10.22
C ALA A 286 -13.90 30.29 -11.63
N SER A 287 -14.80 31.12 -12.17
CA SER A 287 -14.46 32.01 -13.26
C SER A 287 -13.42 33.00 -12.74
N ASN A 288 -12.18 32.88 -13.20
CA ASN A 288 -11.18 33.93 -13.07
C ASN A 288 -11.70 35.18 -13.80
N ASN A 289 -12.21 36.14 -13.03
CA ASN A 289 -12.17 37.55 -13.38
C ASN A 289 -10.89 38.16 -12.79
#